data_AF-A0A5K1UGU2-F1
#
_entry.id   AF-A0A5K1UGU2-F1
#
_cell.length_a   1.000
_cell.length_b   1.000
_cell.length_c   1.000
_cell.angle_alpha   90.00
_cell.angle_beta   90.00
_cell.angle_gamma   90.00
#
_symmetry.space_group_name_H-M   'P 1'
#
loop_
_entity.id
_entity.type
_entity.pdbx_description
1 polymer ?
#
loop_
_entity_poly.entity_id
_entity_poly.type
_entity_poly.pdbx_seq_one_letter_code
_entity_poly.pdbx_strand_id
1 'polypeptide(L)' 'MILKQDLKWSPDGLRVEIIRAGEHDDRILPARAQEIALQTGLAECETSAKSNKAVKEKKSTTSQEG' A
#
# COMPACT_ATOMS: atom_id res chain seq x y z
N MET A 1 1.10 -0.98 -13.84
CA MET A 1 0.88 -0.09 -12.66
C MET A 1 2.12 0.80 -12.40
N ILE A 2 1.95 2.03 -11.88
CA ILE A 2 3.09 2.92 -11.58
C ILE A 2 3.20 3.15 -10.08
N LEU A 3 4.34 2.81 -9.48
CA LEU A 3 4.69 3.12 -8.10
C LEU A 3 5.34 4.50 -8.01
N LYS A 4 4.74 5.42 -7.25
CA LYS A 4 5.27 6.78 -7.06
C LYS A 4 6.46 6.83 -6.10
N GLN A 5 6.55 5.87 -5.18
CA GLN A 5 7.65 5.74 -4.22
C GLN A 5 7.94 4.26 -3.92
N ASP A 6 9.02 3.99 -3.16
CA ASP A 6 9.33 2.62 -2.76
C ASP A 6 8.22 2.04 -1.88
N LEU A 7 7.78 0.83 -2.25
CA LEU A 7 6.80 0.07 -1.50
C LEU A 7 7.52 -0.95 -0.64
N LYS A 8 7.49 -0.71 0.67
CA LYS A 8 7.87 -1.71 1.67
C LYS A 8 6.64 -2.51 2.04
N TRP A 9 6.61 -3.79 1.69
CA TRP A 9 5.48 -4.66 1.94
C TRP A 9 5.96 -6.04 2.38
N SER A 10 5.06 -6.84 2.95
CA SER A 10 5.37 -8.20 3.37
C SER A 10 4.33 -9.16 2.81
N PRO A 11 4.70 -10.15 1.97
CA PRO A 11 3.74 -11.13 1.47
C PRO A 11 3.15 -12.00 2.58
N ASP A 12 4.00 -12.53 3.45
CA ASP A 12 3.63 -13.48 4.51
C ASP A 12 3.63 -12.85 5.91
N GLY A 13 3.84 -11.53 6.00
CA GLY A 13 4.08 -10.84 7.27
C GLY A 13 5.41 -11.18 7.97
N LEU A 14 6.14 -12.18 7.48
CA LEU A 14 7.42 -12.63 8.05
C LEU A 14 8.63 -11.89 7.46
N ARG A 15 8.56 -11.54 6.18
CA ARG A 15 9.66 -10.89 5.44
C ARG A 15 9.16 -9.59 4.86
N VAL A 16 9.98 -8.55 5.00
CA VAL A 16 9.74 -7.25 4.37
C VAL A 16 10.52 -7.20 3.06
N GLU A 17 9.81 -7.10 1.97
CA GLU A 17 10.34 -6.86 0.64
C GLU A 17 10.18 -5.38 0.27
N ILE A 18 11.13 -4.86 -0.50
CA ILE A 18 11.11 -3.46 -0.95
C ILE A 18 11.05 -3.47 -2.48
N ILE A 19 9.93 -2.99 -3.02
CA ILE A 19 9.76 -2.76 -4.45
C ILE A 19 10.08 -1.29 -4.72
N ARG A 20 10.94 -1.04 -5.70
CA ARG A 20 11.35 0.32 -6.02
C ARG A 20 10.23 1.08 -6.74
N ALA A 21 10.25 2.39 -6.57
CA ALA A 21 9.41 3.29 -7.36
C ALA A 21 9.70 3.12 -8.85
N GLY A 22 8.67 3.28 -9.68
CA GLY A 22 8.77 3.14 -11.12
C GLY A 22 7.59 2.41 -11.73
N GLU A 23 7.70 2.16 -13.03
CA GLU A 23 6.72 1.39 -13.78
C GLU A 23 6.91 -0.10 -13.48
N HIS A 24 5.84 -0.75 -13.06
CA HIS A 24 5.81 -2.17 -12.77
C HIS A 24 4.68 -2.83 -13.55
N ASP A 25 5.02 -3.87 -14.30
CA ASP A 25 4.05 -4.77 -14.90
C ASP A 25 3.23 -5.46 -13.81
N ASP A 26 1.92 -5.52 -14.03
CA ASP A 26 0.94 -6.12 -13.11
C ASP A 26 1.13 -7.64 -13.00
N ARG A 27 1.93 -8.22 -13.91
CA ARG A 27 2.36 -9.63 -13.90
C ARG A 27 3.61 -9.89 -13.07
N ILE A 28 4.39 -8.84 -12.77
CA ILE A 28 5.62 -8.92 -11.97
C ILE A 28 5.33 -8.56 -10.52
N LEU A 29 4.42 -7.61 -10.30
CA LEU A 29 4.03 -7.15 -8.97
C LEU A 29 2.96 -8.08 -8.38
N PRO A 30 3.17 -8.67 -7.19
CA PRO A 30 2.15 -9.54 -6.58
C PRO A 30 0.83 -8.79 -6.35
N ALA A 31 -0.30 -9.47 -6.56
CA ALA A 31 -1.63 -8.86 -6.42
C ALA A 31 -1.81 -8.18 -5.05
N ARG A 32 -1.33 -8.80 -3.96
CA ARG A 32 -1.37 -8.18 -2.62
C ARG A 32 -0.49 -6.93 -2.50
N ALA A 33 0.68 -6.92 -3.12
CA ALA A 33 1.52 -5.73 -3.16
C ALA A 33 0.84 -4.59 -3.91
N GLN A 34 0.16 -4.90 -5.03
CA GLN A 34 -0.63 -3.95 -5.79
C GLN A 34 -1.76 -3.35 -4.94
N GLU A 35 -2.55 -4.20 -4.28
CA GLU A 35 -3.63 -3.75 -3.38
C GLU A 35 -3.10 -2.83 -2.27
N ILE A 36 -2.02 -3.23 -1.60
CA ILE A 36 -1.42 -2.42 -0.53
C ILE A 36 -0.95 -1.08 -1.10
N ALA A 37 -0.24 -1.08 -2.23
CA ALA A 37 0.27 0.14 -2.85
C ALA A 37 -0.85 1.11 -3.26
N LEU A 38 -1.98 0.59 -3.75
CA LEU A 38 -3.16 1.39 -4.07
C LEU A 38 -3.84 1.94 -2.81
N GLN A 39 -4.06 1.10 -1.80
CA GLN A 39 -4.68 1.50 -0.53
C GLN A 39 -3.87 2.56 0.24
N THR A 40 -2.54 2.45 0.16
CA THR A 40 -1.60 3.36 0.81
C THR A 40 -1.32 4.61 -0.03
N GLY A 41 -1.81 4.67 -1.27
CA GLY A 41 -1.54 5.76 -2.20
C GLY A 41 -0.09 5.81 -2.71
N LEU A 42 0.64 4.70 -2.58
CA LEU A 42 2.02 4.54 -3.07
C LEU A 42 2.07 4.27 -4.57
N ALA A 43 0.96 3.83 -5.17
CA ALA A 43 0.87 3.55 -6.58
C ALA A 43 -0.41 4.11 -7.22
N GLU A 44 -0.30 4.36 -8.52
CA GLU A 44 -1.37 4.81 -9.38
C GLU A 44 -1.64 3.72 -10.43
N CYS A 45 -2.90 3.30 -10.54
CA CYS A 45 -3.36 2.54 -11.69
C CYS A 45 -4.04 3.51 -12.67
N GLU A 46 -3.60 3.49 -13.93
CA GLU A 46 -4.03 4.40 -14.99
C GLU A 46 -5.54 4.27 -15.32
N THR A 47 -6.20 3.21 -14.83
CA THR A 47 -7.63 2.96 -15.01
C THR A 47 -8.51 3.42 -13.85
N SER A 48 -7.95 3.89 -12.73
CA SER A 48 -8.75 4.29 -11.55
C SER A 48 -8.87 5.81 -11.43
N ALA A 49 -9.58 6.41 -12.37
CA ALA A 49 -10.27 7.67 -12.08
C ALA A 49 -11.36 7.38 -11.02
N LYS A 50 -11.09 7.81 -9.77
CA LYS A 50 -11.91 7.70 -8.53
C LYS A 50 -11.69 6.41 -7.73
N SER A 51 -10.84 6.47 -6.71
CA SER A 51 -11.23 6.04 -5.35
C SER A 51 -10.17 6.39 -4.30
N ASN A 52 -10.61 7.27 -3.40
CA ASN A 52 -10.31 7.32 -1.96
C ASN A 52 -8.94 7.84 -1.49
N LYS A 53 -8.90 9.18 -1.41
CA LYS A 53 -8.20 9.92 -0.36
C LYS A 53 -8.78 9.55 1.02
N ALA A 54 -8.05 8.79 1.84
CA ALA A 54 -8.16 8.86 3.31
C ALA A 54 -6.99 8.16 4.04
N VAL A 55 -5.79 8.74 3.95
CA VAL A 55 -4.82 8.62 5.04
C VAL A 55 -5.38 9.41 6.22
N LYS A 56 -5.52 8.78 7.40
CA LYS A 56 -4.89 9.23 8.67
C LYS A 56 -5.25 8.30 9.83
N GLU A 57 -4.26 7.53 10.25
CA GLU A 57 -4.11 7.07 11.64
C GLU A 57 -4.47 8.18 12.64
N LYS A 58 -5.22 7.78 13.67
CA LYS A 58 -5.05 8.34 15.02
C LYS A 58 -5.24 7.21 16.02
N LYS A 59 -4.09 6.73 16.51
CA LYS A 59 -3.90 5.90 17.71
C LYS A 59 -4.18 6.73 18.98
N SER A 60 -4.46 6.04 20.11
CA SER A 60 -4.66 6.47 21.52
C SER A 60 -6.10 6.82 21.91
N THR A 61 -6.73 6.28 22.97
CA THR A 61 -6.32 5.83 24.33
C THR A 61 -7.21 4.65 24.80
N THR A 62 -6.65 3.54 25.29
CA THR A 62 -6.41 3.19 26.71
C THR A 62 -7.63 3.29 27.65
N SER A 63 -7.97 2.12 28.21
CA SER A 63 -8.65 1.75 29.46
C SER A 63 -9.59 2.73 30.19
N GLN A 64 -10.78 2.24 30.54
CA GLN A 64 -11.24 2.30 31.93
C GLN A 64 -12.20 1.15 32.25
N GLU A 65 -11.70 0.18 33.02
CA GLU A 65 -12.49 -0.60 33.98
C GLU A 65 -12.78 0.29 35.20
N GLY A 66 -13.98 0.17 35.78
CA GLY A 66 -14.40 0.90 36.99
C GLY A 66 -15.91 0.95 37.12
#